data_AF-A0A1F5NVS6-F1
#
_entry.id   AF-A0A1F5NVS6-F1
#
_cell.length_a   1.000
_cell.length_b   1.000
_cell.length_c   1.000
_cell.angle_alpha   90.00
_cell.angle_beta   90.00
_cell.angle_gamma   90.00
#
_symmetry.space_group_name_H-M   'P 1'
#
loop_
_entity.id
_entity.type
_entity.pdbx_description
1 polymer ?
#
loop_
_entity_poly.entity_id
_entity_poly.type
_entity_poly.pdbx_seq_one_letter_code
_entity_poly.pdbx_strand_id
1 'polypeptide(L)' 'MSEFEKQKFSLMAELKTLCAHCRNEVAHNCRIQTIADQINQLRGVPLIVNDRFNGLLILK' A
#
# COMPACT_ATOMS: atom_id res chain seq x y z
N MET A 1 3.39 9.67 -10.74
CA MET A 1 3.10 9.13 -9.40
C MET A 1 3.91 9.91 -8.37
N SER A 2 3.32 10.30 -7.24
CA SER A 2 4.07 10.89 -6.11
C SER A 2 4.99 9.85 -5.48
N GLU A 3 5.96 10.29 -4.67
CA GLU A 3 6.84 9.37 -3.92
C GLU A 3 6.05 8.41 -3.03
N PHE A 4 4.97 8.88 -2.42
CA PHE A 4 4.05 8.02 -1.67
C PHE A 4 3.37 6.96 -2.53
N GLU A 5 2.90 7.31 -3.72
CA GLU A 5 2.29 6.34 -4.64
C GLU A 5 3.31 5.28 -5.09
N LYS A 6 4.58 5.66 -5.29
CA LYS A 6 5.67 4.70 -5.59
C LYS A 6 5.92 3.76 -4.41
N GLN A 7 6.03 4.29 -3.19
CA GLN A 7 6.20 3.48 -1.98
C GLN A 7 5.02 2.53 -1.76
N LYS A 8 3.78 3.03 -1.90
CA LYS A 8 2.56 2.22 -1.81
C LYS A 8 2.59 1.07 -2.80
N PHE A 9 2.96 1.34 -4.05
CA PHE A 9 3.06 0.31 -5.09
C PHE A 9 4.12 -0.74 -4.76
N SER A 10 5.33 -0.33 -4.34
CA SER A 10 6.40 -1.25 -3.94
C SER A 10 5.97 -2.16 -2.79
N LEU A 11 5.38 -1.56 -1.75
CA LEU A 11 4.96 -2.27 -0.55
C LEU A 11 3.82 -3.25 -0.85
N MET A 12 2.89 -2.90 -1.74
CA MET A 12 1.87 -3.83 -2.22
C MET A 12 2.48 -5.00 -3.00
N ALA A 13 3.49 -4.75 -3.84
CA ALA A 13 4.17 -5.81 -4.58
C ALA A 13 4.88 -6.78 -3.63
N GLU A 14 5.59 -6.27 -2.63
CA GLU A 14 6.24 -7.06 -1.59
C GLU A 14 5.24 -7.89 -0.80
N LEU A 15 4.14 -7.29 -0.33
CA LEU A 15 3.09 -8.00 0.41
C LEU A 15 2.53 -9.16 -0.40
N LYS A 16 2.23 -8.96 -1.70
CA LYS A 16 1.70 -10.03 -2.56
C LYS A 16 2.63 -11.24 -2.65
N THR A 17 3.95 -11.08 -2.49
CA THR A 17 4.89 -12.22 -2.51
C THR A 17 4.76 -13.14 -1.30
N LEU A 18 4.18 -12.66 -0.20
CA LEU A 18 4.02 -13.43 1.04
C LEU A 18 2.90 -14.50 0.96
N CYS A 19 2.10 -14.48 -0.11
CA CYS A 19 1.07 -15.47 -0.35
C CYS A 19 1.18 -16.04 -1.77
N ALA A 20 1.25 -17.36 -1.90
CA ALA A 20 1.35 -18.04 -3.20
C ALA A 20 0.14 -17.73 -4.11
N HIS A 21 -1.06 -17.62 -3.56
CA HIS A 21 -2.25 -17.27 -4.33
C HIS A 21 -2.26 -15.80 -4.75
N CYS A 22 -1.85 -14.86 -3.88
CA CYS A 22 -1.70 -13.45 -4.24
C CYS A 22 -0.65 -13.25 -5.35
N ARG A 23 0.48 -13.96 -5.27
CA ARG A 23 1.56 -13.90 -6.26
C ARG A 23 1.12 -14.40 -7.65
N ASN A 24 0.25 -15.40 -7.68
CA ASN A 24 -0.23 -16.00 -8.92
C ASN A 24 -1.55 -15.39 -9.42
N GLU A 25 -1.98 -14.25 -8.85
CA GLU A 25 -3.23 -13.56 -9.21
C GLU A 25 -4.49 -14.44 -9.13
N VAL A 26 -4.44 -15.45 -8.26
CA VAL A 26 -5.57 -16.37 -8.04
C VAL A 26 -6.55 -15.71 -7.08
N ALA A 27 -7.84 -15.71 -7.44
CA ALA A 27 -8.90 -15.25 -6.55
C ALA A 27 -8.96 -16.15 -5.31
N HIS A 28 -8.81 -15.54 -4.13
CA HIS A 28 -8.91 -16.21 -2.84
C HIS A 28 -9.24 -15.16 -1.77
N ASN A 29 -9.28 -15.57 -0.50
CA ASN A 29 -9.48 -14.68 0.64
C ASN A 29 -8.38 -14.93 1.67
N CYS A 30 -7.31 -14.13 1.66
CA CYS A 30 -6.28 -14.20 2.69
C CYS A 30 -6.05 -12.85 3.37
N ARG A 31 -5.40 -12.88 4.54
CA ARG A 31 -5.06 -11.67 5.30
C ARG A 31 -4.15 -10.72 4.52
N ILE A 32 -3.23 -11.24 3.70
CA ILE A 32 -2.33 -10.43 2.88
C ILE A 32 -3.12 -9.58 1.88
N GLN A 33 -4.12 -10.18 1.23
CA GLN A 33 -5.00 -9.45 0.31
C GLN A 33 -5.79 -8.37 1.05
N THR A 34 -6.36 -8.67 2.21
CA THR A 34 -7.07 -7.66 3.03
C THR A 34 -6.17 -6.48 3.39
N ILE A 35 -4.92 -6.75 3.81
CA ILE A 35 -3.94 -5.69 4.13
C ILE A 35 -3.58 -4.89 2.88
N ALA A 36 -3.32 -5.55 1.75
CA ALA A 36 -2.99 -4.88 0.49
C ALA A 36 -4.15 -3.98 0.02
N ASP A 37 -5.40 -4.42 0.18
CA ASP A 37 -6.59 -3.64 -0.14
C ASP A 37 -6.74 -2.43 0.78
N GLN A 38 -6.52 -2.58 2.08
CA GLN A 38 -6.53 -1.47 3.04
C GLN A 38 -5.48 -0.42 2.70
N ILE A 39 -4.27 -0.85 2.33
CA ILE A 39 -3.18 0.04 1.92
C ILE A 39 -3.53 0.76 0.62
N ASN A 40 -4.14 0.05 -0.35
CA ASN A 40 -4.56 0.65 -1.61
C ASN A 40 -5.67 1.71 -1.44
N GLN A 41 -6.49 1.57 -0.40
CA GLN A 41 -7.52 2.55 -0.03
C GLN A 41 -6.95 3.83 0.59
N LEU A 42 -5.69 3.82 1.04
CA LEU A 42 -5.04 5.03 1.55
C LEU A 42 -4.89 6.06 0.42
N ARG A 43 -5.52 7.23 0.62
CA ARG A 43 -5.47 8.39 -0.27
C ARG A 43 -5.11 9.63 0.55
N GLY A 44 -4.28 10.49 -0.02
CA GLY A 44 -3.92 11.76 0.61
C GLY A 44 -2.61 12.31 0.10
N VAL A 45 -2.24 13.48 0.61
CA VAL A 45 -0.92 14.08 0.40
C VAL A 45 0.00 13.57 1.52
N PRO A 46 1.13 12.91 1.22
CA PRO A 46 2.07 12.51 2.26
C PRO A 46 2.64 13.74 2.95
N LEU A 47 2.55 13.80 4.28
CA LEU A 47 3.19 14.84 5.08
C LEU A 47 4.59 14.36 5.45
N ILE A 48 5.59 14.95 4.79
CA ILE A 48 7.01 14.69 5.08
C ILE A 48 7.58 15.93 5.77
N VAL A 49 8.11 15.75 6.99
CA VAL A 49 8.76 16.79 7.78
C VAL A 49 10.12 16.27 8.22
N ASN A 50 11.18 17.03 7.95
CA ASN A 50 12.57 16.62 8.22
C ASN A 50 12.88 15.22 7.66
N ASP A 51 12.49 14.98 6.40
CA ASP A 51 12.68 13.71 5.68
C ASP A 51 12.02 12.48 6.33
N ARG A 52 11.10 12.68 7.28
CA ARG A 52 10.33 11.61 7.93
C ARG A 52 8.87 11.64 7.50
N PHE A 53 8.31 10.46 7.23
CA PHE A 53 6.88 10.31 7.01
C PHE A 53 6.12 10.50 8.33
N ASN A 54 5.27 11.52 8.40
CA ASN A 54 4.49 11.86 9.59
C ASN A 54 3.01 11.50 9.46
N GLY A 55 2.56 11.09 8.27
CA GLY A 55 1.18 10.67 8.02
C GLY A 55 0.65 11.14 6.67
N LEU A 56 -0.67 11.00 6.51
CA LEU A 56 -1.40 11.42 5.32
C LEU A 56 -2.30 12.59 5.64
N LEU A 57 -2.18 13.66 4.87
CA LEU A 57 -3.15 14.74 4.81
C LEU A 57 -4.30 14.29 3.91
N ILE A 58 -5.43 13.99 4.54
CA ILE A 58 -6.68 13.65 3.86
C ILE A 58 -7.46 14.96 3.68
N LEU A 59 -7.47 15.50 2.46
CA LEU A 59 -8.35 16.60 2.10
C LEU A 59 -9.79 16.05 2.06
N LYS A 60 -10.64 16.54 2.97
CA LYS A 60 -12.08 16.24 2.97
C LYS A 60 -12.79 17.02 1.87
#